data_AF-A0AAW1NG60-F1
#
_entry.id   AF-A0AAW1NG60-F1
#
_cell.length_a   1.000
_cell.length_b   1.000
_cell.length_c   1.000
_cell.angle_alpha   90.00
_cell.angle_beta   90.00
_cell.angle_gamma   90.00
#
_symmetry.space_group_name_H-M   'P 1'
#
loop_
_entity.id
_entity.type
_entity.pdbx_description
1 polymer ?
#
loop_
_entity_poly.entity_id
_entity_poly.type
_entity_poly.pdbx_seq_one_letter_code
_entity_poly.pdbx_strand_id
1 'polypeptide(L)'
;MDVVDRDLWNSLHPDVAGKILKCLDDPGDIVRASSVSRAWREFVISNGVSKHLCLRLFPQLSSITRVVDTGNKQQHKCSDVGCSRCAELEQLKLEHRVFASLYRGLTSSEVVECLLDALGASSTDNYPKESVDNTLEPRDRIGRMASYWSSSGQSNPDVSERLTYELVPESWVITEINIQPFQAFFQAHSPIYSAKAVRFRMGYRKWRDYDEILKEEEEDGDFSNSCRGLPFDDEDFVWTYTSKEFPMAQENRLQNFKLPEPVLFTGGFVQIELLGRVQRQELDGLFYIRVAYVQIIGRPLALVFHITPLEPSGTYSMMFNPAADYWRPRDYPYELTHNPRHGANA
;
A
#
# COMPACT_ATOMS: atom_id res chain seq x y z
N MET A 1 -26.45 -50.09 -17.79
CA MET A 1 -25.09 -49.67 -18.22
C MET A 1 -24.73 -48.51 -17.34
N ASP A 2 -24.01 -48.80 -16.25
CA ASP A 2 -23.52 -47.79 -15.34
C ASP A 2 -22.41 -47.01 -16.06
N VAL A 3 -22.65 -45.74 -16.33
CA VAL A 3 -21.57 -44.82 -16.69
C VAL A 3 -20.78 -44.61 -15.41
N VAL A 4 -19.74 -45.42 -15.22
CA VAL A 4 -18.72 -45.15 -14.22
C VAL A 4 -18.08 -43.84 -14.65
N ASP A 5 -18.44 -42.76 -13.97
CA ASP A 5 -17.86 -41.43 -14.11
C ASP A 5 -16.36 -41.54 -13.78
N ARG A 6 -15.53 -41.83 -14.79
CA ARG A 6 -14.09 -41.94 -14.63
C ARG A 6 -13.52 -40.54 -14.57
N ASP A 7 -13.59 -39.95 -13.39
CA ASP A 7 -12.90 -38.70 -13.14
C ASP A 7 -11.39 -38.89 -13.36
N LEU A 8 -10.81 -38.06 -14.23
CA LEU A 8 -9.40 -38.13 -14.66
C LEU A 8 -8.45 -38.25 -13.46
N TRP A 9 -8.76 -37.55 -12.36
CA TRP A 9 -7.92 -37.54 -11.16
C TRP A 9 -7.94 -38.84 -10.38
N ASN A 10 -9.02 -39.63 -10.47
CA ASN A 10 -9.06 -40.97 -9.87
C ASN A 10 -8.15 -41.97 -10.62
N SER A 11 -7.69 -41.61 -11.82
CA SER A 11 -6.79 -42.43 -12.65
C SER A 11 -5.32 -41.97 -12.62
N LEU A 12 -5.02 -40.81 -12.03
CA LEU A 12 -3.68 -40.23 -11.96
C LEU A 12 -3.12 -40.33 -10.54
N HIS A 13 -1.81 -40.54 -10.43
CA HIS A 13 -1.14 -40.44 -9.13
C HIS A 13 -1.29 -39.01 -8.58
N PRO A 14 -1.61 -38.81 -7.29
CA PRO A 14 -1.82 -37.48 -6.71
C PRO A 14 -0.67 -36.49 -7.00
N ASP A 15 0.58 -36.95 -6.93
CA ASP A 15 1.73 -36.08 -7.22
C ASP A 15 1.80 -35.60 -8.68
N VAL A 16 1.38 -36.45 -9.64
CA VAL A 16 1.36 -36.09 -11.07
C VAL A 16 0.22 -35.11 -11.31
N ALA A 17 -0.95 -35.39 -10.74
CA ALA A 17 -2.10 -34.53 -10.81
C ALA A 17 -1.83 -33.14 -10.20
N GLY A 18 -1.15 -33.10 -9.07
CA GLY A 18 -0.73 -31.86 -8.41
C GLY A 18 0.25 -31.05 -9.26
N LYS A 19 1.20 -31.71 -9.93
CA LYS A 19 2.12 -31.03 -10.86
C LYS A 19 1.39 -30.43 -12.06
N ILE A 20 0.44 -31.16 -12.64
CA ILE A 20 -0.36 -30.67 -13.79
C ILE A 20 -1.15 -29.42 -13.39
N LEU A 21 -1.84 -29.45 -12.25
CA LEU A 21 -2.62 -28.29 -11.79
C LEU A 21 -1.76 -27.10 -11.40
N LYS A 22 -0.52 -27.32 -10.94
CA LYS A 22 0.44 -26.24 -10.69
C LYS A 22 0.98 -25.59 -11.96
N CYS A 23 0.74 -26.18 -13.14
CA CYS A 23 0.98 -25.53 -14.43
C CYS A 23 -0.13 -24.52 -14.80
N LEU A 24 -1.22 -24.44 -14.04
CA LEU A 24 -2.24 -23.40 -14.26
C LEU A 24 -1.71 -22.05 -13.76
N ASP A 25 -1.50 -21.15 -14.71
CA ASP A 25 -0.99 -19.80 -14.45
C ASP A 25 -2.10 -18.75 -14.30
N ASP A 26 -3.31 -19.07 -14.78
CA ASP A 26 -4.53 -18.28 -14.60
C ASP A 26 -5.39 -18.90 -13.49
N PRO A 27 -5.75 -18.16 -12.42
CA PRO A 27 -6.67 -18.67 -11.41
C PRO A 27 -8.12 -18.71 -11.88
N GLY A 28 -8.47 -18.01 -12.97
CA GLY A 28 -9.70 -18.31 -13.67
C GLY A 28 -9.76 -19.79 -14.05
N ASP A 29 -8.65 -20.37 -14.52
CA ASP A 29 -8.54 -21.81 -14.77
C ASP A 29 -8.65 -22.65 -13.49
N ILE A 30 -8.10 -22.19 -12.36
CA ILE A 30 -8.26 -22.90 -11.08
C ILE A 30 -9.72 -22.95 -10.64
N VAL A 31 -10.46 -21.84 -10.79
CA VAL A 31 -11.89 -21.78 -10.47
C VAL A 31 -12.68 -22.67 -11.42
N ARG A 32 -12.42 -22.58 -12.73
CA ARG A 32 -13.04 -23.44 -13.76
C ARG A 32 -12.79 -24.92 -13.47
N ALA A 33 -11.54 -25.28 -13.17
CA ALA A 33 -11.13 -26.63 -12.76
C ALA A 33 -11.93 -27.10 -11.54
N SER A 34 -12.08 -26.24 -10.52
CA SER A 34 -12.87 -26.52 -9.31
C SER A 34 -14.37 -26.67 -9.57
N SER A 35 -14.87 -26.22 -10.71
CA SER A 35 -16.29 -26.34 -11.11
C SER A 35 -16.57 -27.61 -11.94
N VAL A 36 -15.55 -28.34 -12.40
CA VAL A 36 -15.73 -29.54 -13.26
C VAL A 36 -16.45 -30.67 -12.52
N SER A 37 -16.00 -31.01 -11.31
CA SER A 37 -16.59 -32.05 -10.49
C SER A 37 -16.26 -31.82 -9.00
N ARG A 38 -16.91 -32.60 -8.12
CA ARG A 38 -16.57 -32.61 -6.70
C ARG A 38 -15.13 -33.09 -6.45
N ALA A 39 -14.66 -34.09 -7.18
CA ALA A 39 -13.31 -34.62 -6.99
C ALA A 39 -12.25 -33.64 -7.47
N TRP A 40 -12.49 -32.90 -8.58
CA TRP A 40 -11.63 -31.80 -9.00
C TRP A 40 -11.50 -30.72 -7.93
N ARG A 41 -12.64 -30.29 -7.37
CA ARG A 41 -12.66 -29.29 -6.30
C ARG A 41 -11.90 -29.74 -5.06
N GLU A 42 -12.16 -30.97 -4.61
CA GLU A 42 -11.47 -31.54 -3.45
C GLU A 42 -9.96 -31.64 -3.71
N PHE A 43 -9.56 -32.04 -4.91
CA PHE A 43 -8.16 -32.12 -5.28
C PHE A 43 -7.47 -30.75 -5.32
N VAL A 44 -8.09 -29.73 -5.90
CA VAL A 44 -7.58 -28.34 -5.92
C VAL A 44 -7.38 -27.81 -4.49
N ILE A 45 -8.34 -28.04 -3.61
CA ILE A 45 -8.29 -27.61 -2.21
C ILE A 45 -7.20 -28.36 -1.45
N SER A 46 -7.19 -29.70 -1.53
CA SER A 46 -6.24 -30.54 -0.79
C SER A 46 -4.79 -30.32 -1.21
N ASN A 47 -4.54 -29.90 -2.46
CA ASN A 47 -3.20 -29.59 -2.96
C ASN A 47 -2.80 -28.12 -2.84
N GLY A 48 -3.67 -27.27 -2.26
CA GLY A 48 -3.38 -25.84 -2.04
C GLY A 48 -3.06 -25.06 -3.31
N VAL A 49 -3.68 -25.42 -4.46
CA VAL A 49 -3.31 -24.87 -5.78
C VAL A 49 -3.48 -23.36 -5.82
N SER A 50 -4.57 -22.83 -5.27
CA SER A 50 -4.82 -21.37 -5.20
C SER A 50 -3.76 -20.64 -4.37
N LYS A 51 -3.39 -21.18 -3.20
CA LYS A 51 -2.34 -20.63 -2.35
C LYS A 51 -1.00 -20.63 -3.08
N HIS A 52 -0.65 -21.76 -3.72
CA HIS A 52 0.59 -21.87 -4.49
C HIS A 52 0.68 -20.83 -5.61
N LEU A 53 -0.39 -20.66 -6.39
CA LEU A 53 -0.43 -19.66 -7.45
C LEU A 53 -0.27 -18.24 -6.90
N CYS A 54 -1.00 -17.89 -5.84
CA CYS A 54 -0.88 -16.57 -5.21
C CYS A 54 0.52 -16.29 -4.70
N LEU A 55 1.15 -17.24 -4.01
CA LEU A 55 2.52 -17.08 -3.50
C LEU A 55 3.56 -16.99 -4.62
N ARG A 56 3.33 -17.64 -5.76
CA ARG A 56 4.23 -17.54 -6.92
C ARG A 56 4.12 -16.17 -7.59
N LEU A 57 2.91 -15.63 -7.71
CA LEU A 57 2.67 -14.32 -8.33
C LEU A 57 2.98 -13.15 -7.40
N PHE A 58 2.83 -13.37 -6.09
CA PHE A 58 3.03 -12.37 -5.05
C PHE A 58 3.86 -12.99 -3.91
N PRO A 59 5.18 -13.15 -4.08
CA PRO A 59 6.06 -13.79 -3.10
C PRO A 59 5.99 -13.17 -1.71
N GLN A 60 5.73 -11.85 -1.62
CA GLN A 60 5.60 -11.13 -0.36
C GLN A 60 4.50 -11.69 0.55
N LEU A 61 3.50 -12.38 -0.02
CA LEU A 61 2.43 -13.04 0.75
C LEU A 61 2.92 -14.25 1.55
N SER A 62 4.14 -14.75 1.31
CA SER A 62 4.69 -15.89 2.08
C SER A 62 4.90 -15.56 3.56
N SER A 63 4.96 -14.27 3.89
CA SER A 63 5.03 -13.74 5.25
C SER A 63 3.70 -13.91 6.02
N ILE A 64 2.59 -14.19 5.34
CA ILE A 64 1.29 -14.46 5.98
C ILE A 64 1.30 -15.89 6.52
N THR A 65 1.44 -16.04 7.83
CA THR A 65 1.52 -17.33 8.52
C THR A 65 0.18 -17.79 9.07
N ARG A 66 -0.75 -16.85 9.30
CA ARG A 66 -2.05 -17.14 9.89
C ARG A 66 -3.17 -16.54 9.07
N VAL A 67 -4.21 -17.33 8.83
CA VAL A 67 -5.45 -16.91 8.15
C VAL A 67 -6.63 -17.12 9.09
N VAL A 68 -7.46 -16.10 9.27
CA VAL A 68 -8.62 -16.10 10.18
C VAL A 68 -9.87 -15.69 9.42
N ASP A 69 -10.96 -16.44 9.55
CA ASP A 69 -12.27 -16.12 8.97
C ASP A 69 -13.11 -15.34 9.98
N THR A 70 -13.54 -14.13 9.63
CA THR A 70 -14.40 -13.30 10.50
C THR A 70 -15.90 -13.50 10.25
N GLY A 71 -16.27 -14.10 9.11
CA GLY A 71 -17.66 -14.38 8.75
C GLY A 71 -18.24 -15.62 9.44
N ASN A 72 -17.37 -16.55 9.85
CA ASN A 72 -17.78 -17.78 10.54
C ASN A 72 -17.79 -17.62 12.07
N LYS A 73 -18.81 -16.91 12.58
CA LYS A 73 -19.12 -16.90 14.03
C LYS A 73 -19.49 -18.30 14.61
N GLN A 74 -19.50 -19.35 13.78
CA GLN A 74 -19.76 -20.73 14.18
C GLN A 74 -18.52 -21.57 14.46
N GLN A 75 -17.32 -20.97 14.61
CA GLN A 75 -16.11 -21.70 14.97
C GLN A 75 -16.11 -22.36 16.37
N HIS A 76 -17.25 -22.36 17.08
CA HIS A 76 -17.46 -23.11 18.33
C HIS A 76 -18.59 -24.14 18.29
N LYS A 77 -18.89 -24.76 17.14
CA LYS A 77 -19.68 -26.02 17.11
C LYS A 77 -19.19 -27.01 16.06
N CYS A 78 -17.91 -27.36 16.09
CA CYS A 78 -17.56 -28.75 15.79
C CYS A 78 -17.49 -29.48 17.13
N SER A 79 -18.65 -29.96 17.58
CA SER A 79 -18.75 -30.88 18.72
C SER A 79 -18.34 -32.29 18.30
N ASP A 80 -17.15 -32.40 17.70
CA ASP A 80 -16.45 -33.66 17.52
C ASP A 80 -15.01 -33.45 18.00
N VAL A 81 -14.84 -33.71 19.29
CA VAL A 81 -13.56 -33.68 19.98
C VAL A 81 -12.64 -34.71 19.32
N GLY A 82 -11.67 -34.25 18.52
CA GLY A 82 -10.41 -34.99 18.32
C GLY A 82 -10.06 -35.56 16.94
N CYS A 83 -10.71 -35.18 15.83
CA CYS A 83 -10.22 -35.61 14.51
C CYS A 83 -9.33 -34.54 13.84
N SER A 84 -8.01 -34.70 13.92
CA SER A 84 -7.02 -33.80 13.30
C SER A 84 -7.24 -33.60 11.79
N ARG A 85 -7.70 -34.65 11.09
CA ARG A 85 -7.96 -34.62 9.64
C ARG A 85 -9.15 -33.75 9.24
N CYS A 86 -10.18 -33.65 10.08
CA CYS A 86 -11.33 -32.79 9.81
C CYS A 86 -10.96 -31.32 9.97
N ALA A 87 -10.19 -30.99 11.01
CA ALA A 87 -9.68 -29.63 11.23
C ALA A 87 -8.73 -29.19 10.10
N GLU A 88 -7.85 -30.09 9.65
CA GLU A 88 -6.94 -29.84 8.52
C GLU A 88 -7.70 -29.56 7.21
N LEU A 89 -8.72 -30.37 6.90
CA LEU A 89 -9.53 -30.16 5.69
C LEU A 89 -10.30 -28.83 5.71
N GLU A 90 -10.87 -28.45 6.85
CA GLU A 90 -11.54 -27.15 6.98
C GLU A 90 -10.56 -25.98 6.86
N GLN A 91 -9.34 -26.12 7.39
CA GLN A 91 -8.29 -25.13 7.19
C GLN A 91 -7.90 -24.99 5.70
N LEU A 92 -7.74 -26.11 4.98
CA LEU A 92 -7.43 -26.08 3.54
C LEU A 92 -8.56 -25.44 2.72
N LYS A 93 -9.83 -25.69 3.09
CA LYS A 93 -10.98 -25.01 2.47
C LYS A 93 -10.96 -23.51 2.73
N LEU A 94 -10.64 -23.09 3.96
CA LEU A 94 -10.49 -21.68 4.31
C LEU A 94 -9.38 -21.04 3.48
N GLU A 95 -8.18 -21.64 3.47
CA GLU A 95 -7.05 -21.13 2.69
C GLU A 95 -7.41 -21.01 1.20
N HIS A 96 -8.04 -22.03 0.62
CA HIS A 96 -8.48 -21.99 -0.77
C HIS A 96 -9.40 -20.79 -1.05
N ARG A 97 -10.41 -20.55 -0.21
CA ARG A 97 -11.32 -19.40 -0.37
C ARG A 97 -10.60 -18.06 -0.21
N VAL A 98 -9.72 -17.96 0.78
CA VAL A 98 -8.98 -16.73 1.09
C VAL A 98 -8.02 -16.39 -0.03
N PHE A 99 -7.18 -17.33 -0.46
CA PHE A 99 -6.21 -17.07 -1.52
C PHE A 99 -6.88 -16.86 -2.89
N ALA A 100 -7.97 -17.56 -3.20
CA ALA A 100 -8.75 -17.30 -4.42
C ALA A 100 -9.36 -15.89 -4.40
N SER A 101 -9.92 -15.46 -3.26
CA SER A 101 -10.46 -14.09 -3.10
C SER A 101 -9.34 -13.06 -3.13
N LEU A 102 -8.22 -13.31 -2.47
CA LEU A 102 -7.09 -12.39 -2.43
C LEU A 102 -6.59 -12.14 -3.85
N TYR A 103 -6.37 -13.21 -4.63
CA TYR A 103 -6.04 -13.07 -6.05
C TYR A 103 -7.03 -12.19 -6.81
N ARG A 104 -8.34 -12.41 -6.60
CA ARG A 104 -9.38 -11.63 -7.26
C ARG A 104 -9.24 -10.14 -6.90
N GLY A 105 -8.99 -9.81 -5.64
CA GLY A 105 -8.71 -8.43 -5.22
C GLY A 105 -7.45 -7.87 -5.90
N LEU A 106 -6.39 -8.67 -5.99
CA LEU A 106 -5.12 -8.29 -6.59
C LEU A 106 -5.21 -8.01 -8.10
N THR A 107 -6.16 -8.63 -8.80
CA THR A 107 -6.22 -8.57 -10.27
C THR A 107 -7.45 -7.89 -10.83
N SER A 108 -8.57 -7.94 -10.12
CA SER A 108 -9.87 -7.46 -10.59
C SER A 108 -10.31 -6.16 -9.92
N SER A 109 -9.71 -5.76 -8.79
CA SER A 109 -10.03 -4.47 -8.16
C SER A 109 -9.69 -3.30 -9.09
N GLU A 110 -10.34 -2.16 -8.89
CA GLU A 110 -9.95 -0.96 -9.62
C GLU A 110 -8.57 -0.48 -9.11
N VAL A 111 -7.77 0.07 -10.03
CA VAL A 111 -6.51 0.73 -9.71
C VAL A 111 -6.83 2.19 -9.45
N VAL A 112 -6.49 2.68 -8.26
CA VAL A 112 -6.97 3.96 -7.74
C VAL A 112 -5.85 4.66 -6.99
N GLU A 113 -6.00 5.97 -6.81
CA GLU A 113 -5.13 6.77 -5.95
C GLU A 113 -5.43 6.49 -4.47
N CYS A 114 -4.39 6.30 -3.66
CA CYS A 114 -4.52 5.90 -2.26
C CYS A 114 -3.97 6.92 -1.25
N LEU A 115 -3.45 8.05 -1.72
CA LEU A 115 -2.89 9.10 -0.87
C LEU A 115 -4.01 9.75 -0.03
N LEU A 116 -3.83 9.82 1.29
CA LEU A 116 -4.75 10.50 2.20
C LEU A 116 -4.25 11.90 2.56
N ASP A 117 -3.07 11.98 3.18
CA ASP A 117 -2.51 13.22 3.69
C ASP A 117 -0.99 13.23 3.59
N ALA A 118 -0.43 14.44 3.63
CA ALA A 118 1.00 14.67 3.71
C ALA A 118 1.38 14.94 5.17
N LEU A 119 2.26 14.11 5.72
CA LEU A 119 2.63 14.21 7.14
C LEU A 119 3.77 15.20 7.35
N GLY A 120 4.81 15.12 6.53
CA GLY A 120 5.97 15.97 6.72
C GLY A 120 7.06 15.78 5.68
N ALA A 121 8.08 16.62 5.81
CA ALA A 121 9.30 16.56 5.03
C ALA A 121 10.52 16.69 5.95
N SER A 122 11.67 16.15 5.54
CA SER A 122 12.93 16.29 6.30
C SER A 122 13.38 17.73 6.46
N SER A 123 13.01 18.60 5.52
CA SER A 123 13.19 20.04 5.62
C SER A 123 12.11 20.77 4.82
N THR A 124 11.96 22.06 5.07
CA THR A 124 11.12 22.95 4.25
C THR A 124 11.75 24.34 4.28
N ASP A 125 11.84 25.01 3.13
CA ASP A 125 12.42 26.35 3.04
C ASP A 125 11.46 27.42 3.59
N ASN A 126 10.44 27.81 2.82
CA ASN A 126 9.51 28.87 3.23
C ASN A 126 8.20 28.33 3.82
N TYR A 127 8.28 27.64 4.97
CA TYR A 127 7.09 27.13 5.66
C TYR A 127 6.14 28.27 6.09
N PRO A 128 4.81 28.11 5.96
CA PRO A 128 4.07 26.97 5.39
C PRO A 128 3.82 27.07 3.88
N LYS A 129 4.28 28.14 3.21
CA LYS A 129 3.95 28.42 1.81
C LYS A 129 4.46 27.35 0.85
N GLU A 130 5.60 26.73 1.16
CA GLU A 130 6.24 25.66 0.39
C GLU A 130 6.15 24.31 1.11
N SER A 131 5.04 24.10 1.85
CA SER A 131 4.77 22.88 2.60
C SER A 131 4.61 21.64 1.71
N VAL A 132 4.86 20.46 2.29
CA VAL A 132 4.56 19.17 1.68
C VAL A 132 3.07 19.00 1.35
N ASP A 133 2.17 19.69 2.05
CA ASP A 133 0.72 19.69 1.77
C ASP A 133 0.42 20.09 0.32
N ASN A 134 1.22 20.98 -0.27
CA ASN A 134 1.05 21.43 -1.65
C ASN A 134 1.21 20.29 -2.67
N THR A 135 1.93 19.22 -2.30
CA THR A 135 2.15 18.05 -3.16
C THR A 135 0.92 17.15 -3.29
N LEU A 136 -0.15 17.42 -2.53
CA LEU A 136 -1.45 16.77 -2.68
C LEU A 136 -2.30 17.39 -3.78
N GLU A 137 -1.97 18.61 -4.24
CA GLU A 137 -2.70 19.29 -5.31
C GLU A 137 -2.07 18.96 -6.68
N PRO A 138 -2.82 18.36 -7.63
CA PRO A 138 -2.30 18.02 -8.96
C PRO A 138 -1.82 19.21 -9.79
N ARG A 139 -2.32 20.41 -9.48
CA ARG A 139 -1.95 21.64 -10.20
C ARG A 139 -0.78 22.33 -9.52
N ASP A 140 0.34 22.41 -10.23
CA ASP A 140 1.51 23.21 -9.83
C ASP A 140 1.26 24.73 -9.82
N ARG A 141 0.07 25.16 -10.27
CA ARG A 141 -0.37 26.55 -10.29
C ARG A 141 -1.86 26.70 -9.95
N ILE A 142 -2.14 27.38 -8.84
CA ILE A 142 -3.50 27.73 -8.40
C ILE A 142 -3.72 29.22 -8.64
N GLY A 143 -4.43 29.54 -9.73
CA GLY A 143 -4.60 30.92 -10.17
C GLY A 143 -3.25 31.56 -10.54
N ARG A 144 -2.76 32.49 -9.72
CA ARG A 144 -1.45 33.14 -9.90
C ARG A 144 -0.36 32.58 -8.98
N MET A 145 -0.72 31.73 -8.03
CA MET A 145 0.20 31.17 -7.04
C MET A 145 0.78 29.85 -7.55
N ALA A 146 2.05 29.62 -7.24
CA ALA A 146 2.70 28.33 -7.44
C ALA A 146 2.34 27.40 -6.27
N SER A 147 2.12 26.12 -6.56
CA SER A 147 1.85 25.06 -5.57
C SER A 147 2.94 24.02 -5.67
N TYR A 148 3.80 23.95 -4.67
CA TYR A 148 4.90 22.99 -4.57
C TYR A 148 5.44 22.91 -3.14
N TRP A 149 6.10 21.81 -2.84
CA TRP A 149 7.03 21.71 -1.71
C TRP A 149 8.45 22.10 -2.13
N SER A 150 9.20 22.74 -1.22
CA SER A 150 10.61 23.09 -1.40
C SER A 150 11.44 22.69 -0.20
N SER A 151 12.52 21.95 -0.44
CA SER A 151 13.55 21.66 0.57
C SER A 151 14.27 22.91 1.02
N SER A 152 14.86 22.92 2.21
CA SER A 152 15.89 23.91 2.55
C SER A 152 17.12 23.78 1.63
N GLY A 153 17.84 24.89 1.43
CA GLY A 153 19.03 24.92 0.58
C GLY A 153 20.21 24.14 1.17
N GLN A 154 20.94 23.41 0.33
CA GLN A 154 22.13 22.66 0.73
C GLN A 154 23.34 23.00 -0.14
N SER A 155 24.52 23.08 0.46
CA SER A 155 25.78 23.26 -0.28
C SER A 155 26.27 21.95 -0.89
N ASN A 156 26.08 20.84 -0.18
CA ASN A 156 26.39 19.50 -0.66
C ASN A 156 25.19 18.94 -1.46
N PRO A 157 25.34 18.66 -2.77
CA PRO A 157 24.26 18.14 -3.59
C PRO A 157 23.88 16.69 -3.25
N ASP A 158 24.68 15.96 -2.48
CA ASP A 158 24.39 14.55 -2.14
C ASP A 158 23.51 14.41 -0.89
N VAL A 159 23.18 15.52 -0.22
CA VAL A 159 22.23 15.53 0.91
C VAL A 159 20.82 15.30 0.36
N SER A 160 20.23 14.16 0.74
CA SER A 160 18.91 13.72 0.33
C SER A 160 17.79 14.40 1.13
N GLU A 161 16.57 14.35 0.60
CA GLU A 161 15.35 14.79 1.28
C GLU A 161 14.35 13.64 1.37
N ARG A 162 13.40 13.75 2.30
CA ARG A 162 12.35 12.76 2.55
C ARG A 162 11.01 13.46 2.61
N LEU A 163 10.01 12.91 1.93
CA LEU A 163 8.60 13.30 2.04
C LEU A 163 7.80 12.10 2.56
N THR A 164 7.03 12.29 3.62
CA THR A 164 6.27 11.21 4.28
C THR A 164 4.77 11.45 4.13
N TYR A 165 4.05 10.40 3.74
CA TYR A 165 2.62 10.42 3.43
C TYR A 165 1.86 9.31 4.13
N GLU A 166 0.57 9.55 4.36
CA GLU A 166 -0.40 8.57 4.85
C GLU A 166 -1.33 8.12 3.72
N LEU A 167 -1.77 6.85 3.75
CA LEU A 167 -2.64 6.23 2.76
C LEU A 167 -3.98 5.80 3.40
N VAL A 168 -5.09 6.00 2.68
CA VAL A 168 -6.40 5.41 3.01
C VAL A 168 -6.64 4.23 2.11
N PRO A 169 -7.16 3.08 2.58
CA PRO A 169 -7.06 2.52 3.95
C PRO A 169 -5.69 1.88 4.21
N GLU A 170 -5.43 1.26 5.36
CA GLU A 170 -4.07 0.80 5.71
C GLU A 170 -3.54 -0.42 4.92
N SER A 171 -4.38 -1.08 4.10
CA SER A 171 -4.03 -2.31 3.36
C SER A 171 -4.19 -2.13 1.85
N TRP A 172 -3.06 -2.14 1.13
CA TRP A 172 -2.97 -1.88 -0.30
C TRP A 172 -2.09 -2.89 -1.02
N VAL A 173 -2.28 -2.98 -2.33
CA VAL A 173 -1.23 -3.42 -3.24
C VAL A 173 -0.78 -2.25 -4.09
N ILE A 174 0.39 -1.73 -3.77
CA ILE A 174 0.97 -0.58 -4.46
C ILE A 174 1.69 -1.08 -5.70
N THR A 175 1.42 -0.42 -6.83
CA THR A 175 1.99 -0.79 -8.13
C THR A 175 2.86 0.31 -8.71
N GLU A 176 2.54 1.56 -8.38
CA GLU A 176 3.15 2.72 -9.03
C GLU A 176 3.10 3.92 -8.09
N ILE A 177 4.19 4.68 -8.07
CA ILE A 177 4.29 5.97 -7.39
C ILE A 177 4.70 6.98 -8.45
N ASN A 178 4.04 8.13 -8.47
CA ASN A 178 4.22 9.16 -9.48
C ASN A 178 4.61 10.46 -8.81
N ILE A 179 5.60 11.15 -9.38
CA ILE A 179 6.10 12.41 -8.84
C ILE A 179 6.29 13.41 -9.98
N GLN A 180 5.83 14.64 -9.77
CA GLN A 180 6.09 15.76 -10.65
C GLN A 180 7.09 16.72 -9.99
N PRO A 181 8.31 16.84 -10.52
CA PRO A 181 9.22 17.91 -10.12
C PRO A 181 8.67 19.29 -10.49
N PHE A 182 8.94 20.30 -9.68
CA PHE A 182 8.44 21.65 -9.92
C PHE A 182 9.38 22.49 -10.82
N GLN A 183 8.79 23.21 -11.76
CA GLN A 183 9.47 24.25 -12.54
C GLN A 183 9.22 25.62 -11.93
N ALA A 184 10.29 26.32 -11.55
CA ALA A 184 10.20 27.67 -11.01
C ALA A 184 9.99 28.70 -12.13
N PHE A 185 8.79 28.71 -12.73
CA PHE A 185 8.43 29.60 -13.84
C PHE A 185 8.55 31.10 -13.52
N PHE A 186 8.65 31.46 -12.24
CA PHE A 186 8.87 32.82 -11.76
C PHE A 186 10.35 33.22 -11.66
N GLN A 187 11.29 32.30 -11.92
CA GLN A 187 12.73 32.55 -11.95
C GLN A 187 13.24 32.64 -13.40
N ALA A 188 14.37 33.32 -13.58
CA ALA A 188 15.05 33.42 -14.87
C ALA A 188 15.34 32.02 -15.43
N HIS A 189 15.10 31.82 -16.73
CA HIS A 189 15.27 30.53 -17.41
C HIS A 189 14.36 29.38 -16.91
N SER A 190 13.47 29.65 -15.96
CA SER A 190 12.47 28.70 -15.44
C SER A 190 13.07 27.33 -15.09
N PRO A 191 14.03 27.27 -14.15
CA PRO A 191 14.76 26.05 -13.81
C PRO A 191 13.85 25.01 -13.15
N ILE A 192 14.24 23.74 -13.29
CA ILE A 192 13.55 22.59 -12.73
C ILE A 192 14.37 22.07 -11.56
N TYR A 193 13.74 21.96 -10.38
CA TYR A 193 14.42 21.54 -9.16
C TYR A 193 14.13 20.07 -8.84
N SER A 194 14.48 19.17 -9.76
CA SER A 194 14.26 17.73 -9.53
C SER A 194 15.45 17.05 -8.85
N ALA A 195 15.20 15.89 -8.26
CA ALA A 195 16.25 15.00 -7.76
C ALA A 195 16.93 14.24 -8.92
N LYS A 196 18.09 13.61 -8.67
CA LYS A 196 18.72 12.70 -9.64
C LYS A 196 17.99 11.36 -9.69
N ALA A 197 17.58 10.86 -8.54
CA ALA A 197 16.86 9.61 -8.38
C ALA A 197 15.89 9.68 -7.20
N VAL A 198 14.98 8.72 -7.15
CA VAL A 198 14.04 8.54 -6.03
C VAL A 198 14.06 7.11 -5.53
N ARG A 199 13.78 6.95 -4.24
CA ARG A 199 13.58 5.66 -3.60
C ARG A 199 12.34 5.70 -2.73
N PHE A 200 11.58 4.61 -2.72
CA PHE A 200 10.35 4.50 -1.96
C PHE A 200 10.52 3.52 -0.81
N ARG A 201 10.08 3.94 0.38
CA ARG A 201 9.97 3.12 1.57
C ARG A 201 8.50 3.04 1.99
N MET A 202 8.09 1.88 2.47
CA MET A 202 6.72 1.65 2.92
C MET A 202 6.76 0.93 4.27
N GLY A 203 5.93 1.37 5.20
CA GLY A 203 5.98 0.88 6.57
C GLY A 203 4.74 1.20 7.40
N TYR A 204 4.86 0.95 8.69
CA TYR A 204 3.87 1.30 9.70
C TYR A 204 4.51 2.21 10.76
N ARG A 205 3.70 3.02 11.43
CA ARG A 205 4.13 3.84 12.56
C ARG A 205 4.23 2.97 13.82
N LYS A 206 5.31 3.12 14.59
CA LYS A 206 5.44 2.50 15.91
C LYS A 206 4.32 3.03 16.80
N TRP A 207 3.67 2.14 17.55
CA TRP A 207 2.73 2.57 18.58
C TRP A 207 3.53 3.29 19.67
N ARG A 208 3.30 4.59 19.87
CA ARG A 208 3.82 5.31 21.04
C ARG A 208 3.02 4.84 22.26
N ASP A 209 3.67 4.59 23.39
CA ASP A 209 2.98 4.14 24.60
C ASP A 209 1.84 5.11 24.91
N TYR A 210 0.65 4.60 25.26
CA TYR A 210 -0.54 5.43 25.52
C TYR A 210 -0.26 6.53 26.56
N ASP A 211 0.64 6.26 27.51
CA ASP A 211 1.05 7.20 28.56
C ASP A 211 1.96 8.35 28.05
N GLU A 212 2.59 8.22 26.88
CA GLU A 212 3.35 9.29 26.21
C GLU A 212 2.43 10.21 25.41
N ILE A 213 1.43 9.62 24.75
CA ILE A 213 0.40 10.36 24.01
C ILE A 213 -0.40 11.26 24.96
N LEU A 214 -0.83 10.73 26.12
CA LEU A 214 -1.57 11.50 27.13
C LEU A 214 -0.75 12.67 27.73
N LYS A 215 0.58 12.56 27.78
CA LYS A 215 1.44 13.65 28.27
C LYS A 215 1.61 14.78 27.26
N GLU A 216 1.66 14.46 25.97
CA GLU A 216 1.62 15.46 24.90
C GLU A 216 0.22 16.12 24.80
N GLU A 217 -0.86 15.36 25.04
CA GLU A 217 -2.25 15.85 25.04
C GLU A 217 -2.55 16.87 26.16
N GLU A 218 -1.91 16.75 27.34
CA GLU A 218 -2.07 17.72 28.43
C GLU A 218 -1.32 19.04 28.15
N GLU A 219 -0.31 19.03 27.28
CA GLU A 219 0.49 20.22 26.93
C GLU A 219 -0.03 20.95 25.67
N ASP A 220 -0.50 20.22 24.66
CA ASP A 220 -1.00 20.77 23.39
C ASP A 220 -2.49 20.44 23.19
N GLY A 221 -3.37 21.28 23.74
CA GLY A 221 -4.83 21.11 23.74
C GLY A 221 -5.57 21.23 22.38
N ASP A 222 -4.99 20.76 21.27
CA ASP A 222 -5.67 20.66 19.96
C ASP A 222 -5.18 19.45 19.14
N PHE A 223 -5.88 18.33 19.29
CA PHE A 223 -5.61 17.02 18.66
C PHE A 223 -5.63 17.06 17.11
N SER A 224 -6.19 18.11 16.51
CA SER A 224 -6.34 18.22 15.05
C SER A 224 -5.17 18.92 14.36
N ASN A 225 -4.30 19.63 15.08
CA ASN A 225 -3.34 20.56 14.47
C ASN A 225 -1.90 20.47 15.00
N SER A 226 -1.65 19.82 16.15
CA SER A 226 -0.30 19.73 16.76
C SER A 226 0.68 18.82 15.98
N CYS A 227 0.19 17.86 15.19
CA CYS A 227 1.05 16.97 14.40
C CYS A 227 1.51 17.54 13.04
N ARG A 228 0.99 18.71 12.61
CA ARG A 228 1.34 19.33 11.32
C ARG A 228 2.63 20.15 11.46
N GLY A 229 3.74 19.57 11.02
CA GLY A 229 5.03 20.27 10.92
C GLY A 229 6.01 20.06 12.06
N LEU A 230 5.73 19.16 13.02
CA LEU A 230 6.78 18.61 13.88
C LEU A 230 7.66 17.66 13.05
N PRO A 231 8.98 17.62 13.28
CA PRO A 231 9.86 16.71 12.55
C PRO A 231 9.45 15.27 12.89
N PHE A 232 8.78 14.61 11.94
CA PHE A 232 8.58 13.17 11.97
C PHE A 232 9.97 12.53 11.91
N ASP A 233 10.43 12.01 13.05
CA ASP A 233 11.71 11.32 13.07
C ASP A 233 11.56 10.00 12.32
N ASP A 234 12.56 9.62 11.54
CA ASP A 234 12.54 8.36 10.78
C ASP A 234 12.42 7.16 11.74
N GLU A 235 12.83 7.38 13.00
CA GLU A 235 12.73 6.44 14.12
C GLU A 235 11.29 6.16 14.59
N ASP A 236 10.30 6.97 14.22
CA ASP A 236 8.88 6.71 14.55
C ASP A 236 8.28 5.60 13.68
N PHE A 237 8.97 5.16 12.63
CA PHE A 237 8.45 4.24 11.64
C PHE A 237 9.26 2.93 11.60
N VAL A 238 8.58 1.86 11.22
CA VAL A 238 9.20 0.60 10.83
C VAL A 238 8.95 0.38 9.35
N TRP A 239 10.03 0.52 8.57
CA TRP A 239 10.00 0.36 7.13
C TRP A 239 10.20 -1.11 6.75
N THR A 240 9.15 -1.75 6.24
CA THR A 240 9.14 -3.18 5.89
C THR A 240 9.49 -3.42 4.42
N TYR A 241 9.42 -2.38 3.59
CA TYR A 241 9.82 -2.42 2.20
C TYR A 241 10.64 -1.19 1.83
N THR A 242 11.71 -1.43 1.06
CA THR A 242 12.53 -0.40 0.42
C THR A 242 12.78 -0.81 -1.02
N SER A 243 12.40 0.06 -1.95
CA SER A 243 12.61 -0.17 -3.38
C SER A 243 14.05 0.10 -3.83
N LYS A 244 14.38 -0.31 -5.06
CA LYS A 244 15.56 0.19 -5.77
C LYS A 244 15.43 1.68 -6.06
N GLU A 245 16.54 2.31 -6.44
CA GLU A 245 16.52 3.69 -6.93
C GLU A 245 15.95 3.75 -8.35
N PHE A 246 15.15 4.77 -8.62
CA PHE A 246 14.63 5.09 -9.94
C PHE A 246 15.17 6.44 -10.39
N PRO A 247 15.73 6.56 -11.60
CA PRO A 247 16.21 7.85 -12.11
C PRO A 247 15.03 8.81 -12.32
N MET A 248 15.19 10.05 -11.90
CA MET A 248 14.21 11.12 -12.09
C MET A 248 14.69 12.06 -13.20
N ALA A 249 13.81 12.35 -14.16
CA ALA A 249 14.10 13.28 -15.24
C ALA A 249 13.96 14.74 -14.77
N GLN A 250 14.75 15.63 -15.37
CA GLN A 250 14.65 17.08 -15.18
C GLN A 250 13.49 17.67 -16.01
N GLU A 251 12.26 17.21 -15.75
CA GLU A 251 11.06 17.62 -16.50
C GLU A 251 9.91 17.91 -15.54
N ASN A 252 9.20 19.03 -15.75
CA ASN A 252 7.97 19.38 -15.03
C ASN A 252 6.77 18.66 -15.64
N ARG A 253 6.72 17.35 -15.43
CA ARG A 253 5.61 16.47 -15.76
C ARG A 253 5.49 15.41 -14.70
N LEU A 254 4.30 14.83 -14.55
CA LEU A 254 4.11 13.66 -13.70
C LEU A 254 4.91 12.49 -14.29
N GLN A 255 5.92 12.02 -13.56
CA GLN A 255 6.78 10.90 -13.95
C GLN A 255 6.33 9.64 -13.23
N ASN A 256 6.24 8.53 -13.96
CA ASN A 256 5.71 7.28 -13.43
C ASN A 256 6.82 6.33 -12.98
N PHE A 257 6.80 5.93 -11.71
CA PHE A 257 7.75 4.99 -11.13
C PHE A 257 7.04 3.68 -10.78
N LYS A 258 7.03 2.76 -11.76
CA LYS A 258 6.44 1.43 -11.61
C LYS A 258 7.34 0.52 -10.77
N LEU A 259 6.74 -0.10 -9.77
CA LEU A 259 7.44 -1.08 -8.95
C LEU A 259 7.66 -2.37 -9.78
N PRO A 260 8.84 -3.02 -9.69
CA PRO A 260 9.11 -4.26 -10.44
C PRO A 260 8.12 -5.38 -10.10
N GLU A 261 7.71 -5.43 -8.84
CA GLU A 261 6.70 -6.34 -8.32
C GLU A 261 5.67 -5.52 -7.52
N PRO A 262 4.37 -5.82 -7.62
CA PRO A 262 3.37 -5.19 -6.77
C PRO A 262 3.68 -5.46 -5.30
N VAL A 263 3.65 -4.43 -4.46
CA VAL A 263 4.00 -4.55 -3.04
C VAL A 263 2.72 -4.69 -2.23
N LEU A 264 2.57 -5.82 -1.53
CA LEU A 264 1.55 -5.92 -0.49
C LEU A 264 1.99 -5.00 0.64
N PHE A 265 1.17 -4.01 0.92
CA PHE A 265 1.48 -2.96 1.84
C PHE A 265 0.48 -2.93 2.99
N THR A 266 1.00 -2.95 4.21
CA THR A 266 0.23 -2.94 5.47
C THR A 266 0.91 -1.95 6.41
N GLY A 267 0.22 -0.88 6.77
CA GLY A 267 0.76 0.10 7.70
C GLY A 267 0.43 1.56 7.42
N GLY A 268 -0.10 1.87 6.24
CA GLY A 268 -0.63 3.20 5.94
C GLY A 268 0.41 4.29 5.62
N PHE A 269 1.72 4.10 5.82
CA PHE A 269 2.74 5.12 5.56
C PHE A 269 3.71 4.83 4.40
N VAL A 270 3.96 5.85 3.59
CA VAL A 270 4.96 5.85 2.50
C VAL A 270 5.93 7.00 2.68
N GLN A 271 7.23 6.72 2.56
CA GLN A 271 8.28 7.74 2.50
C GLN A 271 8.97 7.73 1.15
N ILE A 272 9.10 8.91 0.55
CA ILE A 272 9.79 9.16 -0.71
C ILE A 272 11.14 9.80 -0.38
N GLU A 273 12.24 9.08 -0.65
CA GLU A 273 13.58 9.63 -0.59
C GLU A 273 13.95 10.27 -1.94
N LEU A 274 14.28 11.55 -1.92
CA LEU A 274 14.72 12.34 -3.07
C LEU A 274 16.24 12.42 -3.03
N LEU A 275 16.89 11.67 -3.92
CA LEU A 275 18.33 11.41 -3.89
C LEU A 275 19.07 12.28 -4.90
N GLY A 276 20.04 13.04 -4.39
CA GLY A 276 20.90 13.89 -5.20
C GLY A 276 20.19 15.13 -5.75
N ARG A 277 20.74 16.31 -5.48
CA ARG A 277 20.25 17.59 -5.97
C ARG A 277 20.93 17.93 -7.28
N VAL A 278 20.21 18.61 -8.16
CA VAL A 278 20.72 18.98 -9.49
C VAL A 278 20.76 20.47 -9.70
N GLN A 279 19.69 21.18 -9.31
CA GLN A 279 19.56 22.60 -9.59
C GLN A 279 20.06 23.46 -8.44
N ARG A 280 20.87 24.45 -8.78
CA ARG A 280 21.34 25.50 -7.87
C ARG A 280 20.46 26.74 -8.04
N GLN A 281 20.03 27.33 -6.93
CA GLN A 281 19.32 28.59 -6.94
C GLN A 281 20.32 29.75 -7.10
N GLU A 282 20.00 30.70 -7.97
CA GLU A 282 20.93 31.81 -8.31
C GLU A 282 21.12 32.79 -7.14
N LEU A 283 20.11 32.94 -6.29
CA LEU A 283 20.06 33.98 -5.25
C LEU A 283 21.07 33.75 -4.12
N ASP A 284 21.30 32.49 -3.75
CA ASP A 284 22.18 32.09 -2.65
C ASP A 284 23.26 31.09 -3.07
N GLY A 285 23.14 30.52 -4.28
CA GLY A 285 24.03 29.48 -4.73
C GLY A 285 23.90 28.19 -3.89
N LEU A 286 22.72 27.82 -3.43
CA LEU A 286 22.49 26.52 -2.79
C LEU A 286 21.68 25.59 -3.70
N PHE A 287 21.78 24.29 -3.44
CA PHE A 287 21.02 23.27 -4.15
C PHE A 287 19.67 23.03 -3.48
N TYR A 288 18.62 22.98 -4.29
CA TYR A 288 17.24 22.80 -3.85
C TYR A 288 16.58 21.64 -4.60
N ILE A 289 15.60 21.01 -3.97
CA ILE A 289 14.65 20.10 -4.61
C ILE A 289 13.24 20.68 -4.39
N ARG A 290 12.42 20.65 -5.43
CA ARG A 290 11.02 21.08 -5.39
C ARG A 290 10.12 20.07 -6.07
N VAL A 291 9.04 19.70 -5.40
CA VAL A 291 8.05 18.73 -5.88
C VAL A 291 6.70 19.43 -5.98
N ALA A 292 6.08 19.33 -7.15
CA ALA A 292 4.77 19.93 -7.40
C ALA A 292 3.63 19.01 -6.95
N TYR A 293 3.72 17.72 -7.30
CA TYR A 293 2.64 16.77 -7.07
C TYR A 293 3.19 15.36 -6.84
N VAL A 294 2.54 14.62 -5.94
CA VAL A 294 2.78 13.21 -5.67
C VAL A 294 1.47 12.46 -5.78
N GLN A 295 1.51 11.31 -6.44
CA GLN A 295 0.38 10.41 -6.57
C GLN A 295 0.84 8.98 -6.31
N ILE A 296 0.11 8.24 -5.48
CA ILE A 296 0.41 6.84 -5.19
C ILE A 296 -0.76 6.00 -5.67
N ILE A 297 -0.46 5.00 -6.49
CA ILE A 297 -1.44 4.19 -7.21
C ILE A 297 -1.35 2.74 -6.79
N GLY A 298 -2.50 2.19 -6.38
CA GLY A 298 -2.60 0.80 -5.99
C GLY A 298 -4.00 0.23 -6.08
N ARG A 299 -4.16 -0.95 -5.49
CA ARG A 299 -5.43 -1.67 -5.35
C ARG A 299 -5.77 -1.82 -3.88
N PRO A 300 -6.95 -1.38 -3.42
CA PRO A 300 -7.33 -1.51 -2.03
C PRO A 300 -7.67 -2.98 -1.76
N LEU A 301 -7.15 -3.49 -0.64
CA LEU A 301 -7.51 -4.81 -0.12
C LEU A 301 -8.40 -4.73 1.11
N ALA A 302 -8.49 -3.55 1.72
CA ALA A 302 -9.27 -3.34 2.93
C ALA A 302 -10.76 -3.63 2.74
N LEU A 303 -11.46 -3.77 3.87
CA LEU A 303 -12.81 -4.31 4.03
C LEU A 303 -12.90 -5.83 3.89
N VAL A 304 -12.23 -6.41 2.88
CA VAL A 304 -12.20 -7.87 2.65
C VAL A 304 -11.03 -8.51 3.40
N PHE A 305 -9.87 -7.87 3.39
CA PHE A 305 -8.67 -8.34 4.09
C PHE A 305 -8.19 -7.29 5.08
N HIS A 306 -7.93 -7.73 6.30
CA HIS A 306 -7.23 -6.94 7.30
C HIS A 306 -5.99 -7.70 7.72
N ILE A 307 -4.82 -7.12 7.49
CA ILE A 307 -3.54 -7.77 7.69
C ILE A 307 -2.85 -7.12 8.88
N THR A 308 -2.56 -7.91 9.91
CA THR A 308 -1.88 -7.43 11.11
C THR A 308 -0.49 -8.03 11.21
N PRO A 309 0.53 -7.23 11.57
CA PRO A 309 1.84 -7.77 11.89
C PRO A 309 1.76 -8.64 13.15
N LEU A 310 2.48 -9.75 13.15
CA LEU A 310 2.72 -10.63 14.28
C LEU A 310 4.14 -10.37 14.80
N GLU A 311 4.30 -9.27 15.52
CA GLU A 311 5.58 -8.93 16.15
C GLU A 311 5.94 -9.95 17.23
N PRO A 312 7.24 -10.30 17.41
CA PRO A 312 8.44 -9.78 16.73
C PRO A 312 8.87 -10.59 15.49
N SER A 313 8.00 -11.46 14.97
CA SER A 313 8.40 -12.50 14.00
C SER A 313 8.59 -12.00 12.56
N GLY A 314 8.18 -10.76 12.25
CA GLY A 314 8.11 -10.25 10.88
C GLY A 314 7.09 -10.99 9.99
N THR A 315 6.20 -11.78 10.59
CA THR A 315 5.11 -12.49 9.89
C THR A 315 3.79 -11.77 10.09
N TYR A 316 2.78 -12.10 9.28
CA TYR A 316 1.48 -11.42 9.33
C TYR A 316 0.33 -12.41 9.55
N SER A 317 -0.72 -11.93 10.22
CA SER A 317 -2.02 -12.58 10.28
C SER A 317 -2.97 -11.86 9.33
N MET A 318 -3.68 -12.63 8.51
CA MET A 318 -4.69 -12.13 7.60
C MET A 318 -6.09 -12.51 8.10
N MET A 319 -6.89 -11.50 8.40
CA MET A 319 -8.31 -11.65 8.66
C MET A 319 -9.07 -11.49 7.34
N PHE A 320 -9.98 -12.42 7.07
CA PHE A 320 -10.79 -12.45 5.86
C PHE A 320 -12.27 -12.26 6.22
N ASN A 321 -12.88 -11.23 5.66
CA ASN A 321 -14.31 -10.96 5.77
C ASN A 321 -15.03 -11.31 4.45
N PRO A 322 -15.64 -12.49 4.34
CA PRO A 322 -16.32 -12.91 3.10
C PRO A 322 -17.60 -12.13 2.81
N ALA A 323 -18.14 -11.38 3.78
CA ALA A 323 -19.37 -10.59 3.64
C ALA A 323 -19.10 -9.14 3.22
N ALA A 324 -17.84 -8.71 3.22
CA ALA A 324 -17.46 -7.41 2.72
C ALA A 324 -17.31 -7.43 1.20
N ASP A 325 -17.75 -6.35 0.56
CA ASP A 325 -17.39 -6.06 -0.82
C ASP A 325 -16.01 -5.40 -0.87
N TYR A 326 -15.30 -5.59 -1.98
CA TYR A 326 -14.09 -4.82 -2.26
C TYR A 326 -14.44 -3.33 -2.30
N TRP A 327 -13.56 -2.53 -1.68
CA TRP A 327 -13.71 -1.08 -1.62
C TRP A 327 -13.99 -0.49 -3.00
N ARG A 328 -14.98 0.42 -3.07
CA ARG A 328 -15.25 1.22 -4.25
C ARG A 328 -14.89 2.68 -3.97
N PRO A 329 -14.30 3.40 -4.94
CA PRO A 329 -13.95 4.82 -4.80
C PRO A 329 -15.04 5.76 -4.30
N ARG A 330 -16.31 5.38 -4.41
CA ARG A 330 -17.46 6.23 -4.06
C ARG A 330 -17.90 6.12 -2.60
N ASP A 331 -17.29 5.22 -1.81
CA ASP A 331 -17.74 4.92 -0.45
C ASP A 331 -17.08 5.81 0.62
N TYR A 332 -16.20 6.74 0.23
CA TYR A 332 -15.75 7.80 1.11
C TYR A 332 -16.68 9.01 0.97
N PRO A 333 -17.35 9.48 2.03
CA PRO A 333 -18.01 10.76 1.98
C PRO A 333 -16.93 11.83 1.76
N TYR A 334 -17.01 12.51 0.62
CA TYR A 334 -16.31 13.75 0.31
C TYR A 334 -16.59 14.88 1.34
N GLU A 335 -17.37 14.61 2.39
CA GLU A 335 -17.93 15.59 3.33
C GLU A 335 -17.19 15.70 4.67
N LEU A 336 -16.05 15.02 4.89
CA LEU A 336 -15.26 15.20 6.11
C LEU A 336 -13.96 15.99 5.96
N THR A 337 -13.61 16.49 4.77
CA THR A 337 -12.35 17.25 4.57
C THR A 337 -12.53 18.69 4.06
N HIS A 338 -13.75 19.19 3.88
CA HIS A 338 -13.99 20.60 3.54
C HIS A 338 -15.00 21.23 4.48
N ASN A 339 -14.52 21.66 5.66
CA ASN A 339 -15.21 22.72 6.39
C ASN A 339 -14.47 24.04 6.10
N PRO A 340 -14.91 24.85 5.12
CA PRO A 340 -14.41 26.21 5.01
C PRO A 340 -15.00 26.99 6.18
N ARG A 341 -14.29 27.03 7.30
CA ARG A 341 -14.53 28.07 8.31
C ARG A 341 -14.02 29.40 7.75
N HIS A 342 -14.76 29.93 6.79
CA HIS A 342 -14.80 31.36 6.55
C HIS A 342 -15.39 32.00 7.80
N GLY A 343 -14.51 32.53 8.65
CA GLY A 343 -14.86 33.63 9.53
C GLY A 343 -15.22 34.83 8.66
N ALA A 344 -16.52 35.07 8.49
CA ALA A 344 -17.05 36.33 8.02
C ALA A 344 -17.98 36.90 9.10
N ASN A 345 -17.61 38.11 9.55
CA ASN A 345 -18.36 39.06 10.38
C ASN A 345 -18.35 38.76 11.89
N ALA A 346 -17.99 39.67 12.80
CA ALA A 346 -17.90 41.14 12.72
C ALA A 346 -16.69 41.70 13.49
#